data_AF-T1I4E8-F1
#
_entry.id   AF-T1I4E8-F1
#
_cell.length_a   1.000
_cell.length_b   1.000
_cell.length_c   1.000
_cell.angle_alpha   90.00
_cell.angle_beta   90.00
_cell.angle_gamma   90.00
#
_symmetry.space_group_name_H-M   'P 1'
#
loop_
_entity.id
_entity.type
_entity.pdbx_description
1 polymer ?
#
loop_
_entity_poly.entity_id
_entity_poly.type
_entity_poly.pdbx_seq_one_letter_code
_entity_poly.pdbx_strand_id
1 'polypeptide(L)'
;MQSFSELVDIFCCVETWLVDKPLNCPPVLNGFQLAAFSGAVKEKSRGRASGGLMVFVRTEHGSCDRICNSKGTSLIEFMELNSFVLVNGRTLRDTPSQFTYVSPQGQSVVDLVWIDSLHLAEVRDLEVLGIVSGSDHFPVIVSLNCVIVSDTSSPCNYDPKSSVKVIAWDKDKADVFINCLLFSPRICINFDKETINSIYENLYSALMESASQTGMFSTKLIRRDVTVTHIKNLWYDEECKKMK
;
A
#
# COMPACT_ATOMS: atom_id res chain seq x y z
N MET A 1 21.15 -23.02 6.89
CA MET A 1 20.99 -22.52 8.27
C MET A 1 20.81 -21.02 8.12
N GLN A 2 19.59 -20.48 8.31
CA GLN A 2 19.37 -19.03 8.25
C GLN A 2 20.20 -18.36 9.34
N SER A 3 20.85 -17.24 9.03
CA SER A 3 21.67 -16.53 10.01
C SER A 3 20.77 -15.90 11.08
N PHE A 4 21.22 -15.86 12.35
CA PHE A 4 20.47 -15.22 13.44
C PHE A 4 20.10 -13.76 13.12
N SER A 5 20.95 -13.08 12.35
CA SER A 5 20.76 -11.73 11.82
C SER A 5 19.64 -11.59 10.79
N GLU A 6 19.09 -12.67 10.25
CA GLU A 6 17.95 -12.60 9.30
C GLU A 6 16.60 -12.51 10.04
N LEU A 7 16.50 -13.04 11.27
CA LEU A 7 15.23 -13.25 11.98
C LEU A 7 14.86 -12.15 12.99
N VAL A 8 15.75 -11.17 13.23
CA VAL A 8 15.61 -10.22 14.34
C VAL A 8 15.77 -8.79 13.85
N ASP A 9 14.75 -7.94 14.04
CA ASP A 9 14.83 -6.51 13.68
C ASP A 9 15.33 -5.64 14.83
N ILE A 10 15.13 -6.12 16.07
CA ILE A 10 15.56 -5.43 17.29
C ILE A 10 16.33 -6.43 18.15
N PHE A 11 17.58 -6.10 18.45
CA PHE A 11 18.45 -6.91 19.29
C PHE A 11 18.82 -6.13 20.55
N CYS A 12 18.52 -6.68 21.72
CA CYS A 12 18.79 -6.04 23.00
C CYS A 12 19.84 -6.83 23.79
N CYS A 13 20.91 -6.15 24.20
CA CYS A 13 21.86 -6.67 25.18
C CYS A 13 21.53 -6.07 26.55
N VAL A 14 21.07 -6.91 27.47
CA VAL A 14 20.90 -6.56 28.89
C VAL A 14 22.10 -7.06 29.69
N GLU A 15 22.36 -6.43 30.84
CA GLU A 15 23.47 -6.78 31.74
C GLU A 15 24.87 -6.68 31.09
N THR A 16 25.06 -5.69 30.23
CA THR A 16 26.39 -5.45 29.64
C THR A 16 27.35 -4.88 30.68
N TRP A 17 28.65 -5.08 30.46
CA TRP A 17 29.72 -4.49 31.29
C TRP A 17 30.38 -3.27 30.62
N LEU A 18 29.76 -2.75 29.55
CA LEU A 18 30.25 -1.60 28.80
C LEU A 18 29.87 -0.32 29.53
N VAL A 19 30.87 0.38 30.07
CA VAL A 19 30.67 1.66 30.76
C VAL A 19 30.43 2.79 29.75
N ASP A 20 31.16 2.77 28.64
CA ASP A 20 31.09 3.79 27.59
C ASP A 20 30.45 3.25 26.33
N LYS A 21 29.87 4.16 25.53
CA LYS A 21 29.26 3.82 24.25
C LYS A 21 30.34 3.24 23.33
N PRO A 22 30.15 2.04 22.74
CA PRO A 22 31.14 1.48 21.85
C PRO A 22 31.27 2.34 20.59
N LEU A 23 32.52 2.58 20.19
CA LEU A 23 32.85 3.37 19.00
C LEU A 23 32.56 2.62 17.70
N ASN A 24 32.62 1.28 17.72
CA ASN A 24 32.38 0.43 16.57
C ASN A 24 31.48 -0.75 16.97
N CYS A 25 30.54 -1.10 16.09
CA CYS A 25 29.76 -2.32 16.24
C CYS A 25 30.57 -3.53 15.76
N PRO A 26 30.49 -4.70 16.43
CA PRO A 26 31.12 -5.92 15.93
C PRO A 26 30.54 -6.30 14.56
N PRO A 27 31.32 -6.97 13.67
CA PRO A 27 30.85 -7.33 12.32
C PRO A 27 29.58 -8.17 12.28
N VAL A 28 29.29 -8.94 13.35
CA VAL A 28 28.06 -9.73 13.49
C VAL A 28 26.80 -8.85 13.60
N LEU A 29 26.97 -7.56 13.91
CA LEU A 29 25.92 -6.55 13.97
C LEU A 29 25.99 -5.58 12.78
N ASN A 30 26.69 -5.92 11.69
CA ASN A 30 26.59 -5.16 10.44
C ASN A 30 25.13 -5.14 9.98
N GLY A 31 24.63 -3.97 9.59
CA GLY A 31 23.22 -3.74 9.27
C GLY A 31 22.34 -3.39 10.47
N PHE A 32 22.90 -3.25 11.68
CA PHE A 32 22.22 -2.72 12.85
C PHE A 32 22.86 -1.41 13.34
N GLN A 33 22.02 -0.47 13.76
CA GLN A 33 22.41 0.75 14.45
C GLN A 33 22.09 0.64 15.93
N LEU A 34 23.01 1.14 16.75
CA LEU A 34 22.79 1.31 18.18
C LEU A 34 21.79 2.47 18.42
N ALA A 35 20.52 2.12 18.62
CA ALA A 35 19.42 3.05 18.84
C ALA A 35 19.40 3.62 20.26
N ALA A 36 19.73 2.80 21.27
CA ALA A 36 19.83 3.25 22.66
C ALA A 36 21.00 2.59 23.39
N PHE A 37 21.64 3.35 24.29
CA PHE A 37 22.77 2.90 25.10
C PHE A 37 22.66 3.45 26.52
N SER A 38 22.76 2.58 27.52
CA SER A 38 22.98 2.92 28.92
C SER A 38 24.24 2.21 29.41
N GLY A 39 25.22 3.00 29.85
CA GLY A 39 26.49 2.49 30.34
C GLY A 39 26.33 1.71 31.64
N ALA A 40 27.10 0.64 31.77
CA ALA A 40 27.22 -0.12 33.01
C ALA A 40 27.86 0.72 34.10
N VAL A 41 27.37 0.60 35.34
CA VAL A 41 27.89 1.35 36.49
C VAL A 41 29.02 0.55 37.14
N LYS A 42 30.13 1.23 37.45
CA LYS A 42 31.27 0.65 38.16
C LYS A 42 31.46 1.34 39.51
N GLU A 43 30.84 0.77 40.55
CA GLU A 43 30.88 1.34 41.91
C GLU A 43 32.22 1.10 42.63
N LYS A 44 32.96 0.05 42.25
CA LYS A 44 34.19 -0.37 42.92
C LYS A 44 35.38 -0.32 41.98
N SER A 45 36.56 0.00 42.54
CA SER A 45 37.82 0.01 41.78
C SER A 45 38.22 -1.37 41.24
N ARG A 46 37.75 -2.45 41.87
CA ARG A 46 37.94 -3.85 41.45
C ARG A 46 36.60 -4.51 41.15
N GLY A 47 36.57 -5.37 40.13
CA GLY A 47 35.36 -6.06 39.65
C GLY A 47 34.87 -5.57 38.28
N ARG A 48 33.80 -6.19 37.79
CA ARG A 48 33.12 -5.84 36.52
C ARG A 48 32.06 -4.77 36.78
N ALA A 49 31.87 -3.88 35.81
CA ALA A 49 30.71 -3.00 35.79
C ALA A 49 29.44 -3.84 35.56
N SER A 50 28.27 -3.35 35.97
CA SER A 50 27.00 -4.08 35.84
C SER A 50 25.84 -3.18 35.43
N GLY A 51 24.76 -3.77 34.93
CA GLY A 51 23.51 -3.09 34.63
C GLY A 51 23.48 -2.29 33.32
N GLY A 52 24.44 -2.47 32.41
CA GLY A 52 24.42 -1.78 31.12
C GLY A 52 23.35 -2.33 30.17
N LEU A 53 22.79 -1.47 29.32
CA LEU A 53 21.77 -1.80 28.32
C LEU A 53 22.19 -1.29 26.95
N MET A 54 22.00 -2.12 25.92
CA MET A 54 22.15 -1.71 24.53
C MET A 54 20.96 -2.19 23.72
N VAL A 55 20.40 -1.29 22.89
CA VAL A 55 19.32 -1.61 21.96
C VAL A 55 19.82 -1.33 20.56
N PHE A 56 19.91 -2.37 19.75
CA PHE A 56 20.25 -2.32 18.34
C PHE A 56 18.99 -2.49 17.50
N VAL A 57 18.84 -1.66 16.47
CA VAL A 57 17.75 -1.72 15.51
C VAL A 57 18.36 -1.91 14.13
N ARG A 58 17.80 -2.82 13.34
CA ARG A 58 18.26 -3.04 11.97
C ARG A 58 18.06 -1.76 11.16
N THR A 59 19.12 -1.26 10.53
CA THR A 59 19.08 -0.07 9.66
C THR A 59 18.73 -0.38 8.23
N GLU A 60 18.95 -1.64 7.84
CA GLU A 60 18.73 -2.10 6.47
C GLU A 60 17.42 -2.89 6.44
N HIS A 61 16.34 -2.19 6.14
CA HIS A 61 15.23 -2.84 5.45
C HIS A 61 15.79 -3.16 4.08
N GLY A 62 16.00 -4.45 3.80
CA GLY A 62 16.51 -4.82 2.50
C GLY A 62 15.56 -4.28 1.43
N SER A 63 16.06 -4.02 0.24
CA SER A 63 15.21 -3.94 -0.92
C SER A 63 15.91 -4.69 -2.03
N CYS A 64 15.13 -5.35 -2.88
CA CYS A 64 15.69 -5.88 -4.11
C CYS A 64 16.20 -4.74 -5.02
N ASP A 65 15.67 -3.52 -4.85
CA ASP A 65 16.25 -2.31 -5.43
C ASP A 65 17.49 -1.83 -4.66
N ARG A 66 18.61 -1.77 -5.37
CA ARG A 66 19.91 -1.34 -4.82
C ARG A 66 20.14 0.16 -4.94
N ILE A 67 19.36 0.85 -5.76
CA ILE A 67 19.54 2.27 -6.08
C ILE A 67 18.22 2.97 -5.82
N CYS A 68 18.24 3.91 -4.88
CA CYS A 68 17.17 4.88 -4.71
C CYS A 68 17.59 6.20 -5.38
N ASN A 69 16.74 6.74 -6.25
CA ASN A 69 17.00 8.04 -6.86
C ASN A 69 16.53 9.19 -5.96
N SER A 70 16.89 10.43 -6.31
CA SER A 70 16.56 11.61 -5.50
C SER A 70 15.06 11.82 -5.27
N LYS A 71 14.21 11.39 -6.21
CA LYS A 71 12.74 11.45 -6.05
C LYS A 71 12.26 10.43 -5.03
N GLY A 72 12.79 9.20 -5.07
CA GLY A 72 12.51 8.17 -4.08
C GLY A 72 12.95 8.61 -2.68
N THR A 73 14.14 9.20 -2.55
CA THR A 73 14.62 9.78 -1.29
C THR A 73 13.67 10.87 -0.78
N SER A 74 13.27 11.82 -1.64
CA SER A 74 12.36 12.90 -1.26
C SER A 74 10.98 12.39 -0.82
N LEU A 75 10.48 11.33 -1.46
CA LEU A 75 9.22 10.69 -1.10
C LEU A 75 9.33 10.02 0.28
N ILE A 76 10.39 9.27 0.54
CA ILE A 76 10.62 8.63 1.84
C ILE A 76 10.68 9.67 2.94
N GLU A 77 11.50 10.72 2.77
CA GLU A 77 11.62 11.81 3.73
C GLU A 77 10.27 12.49 4.00
N PHE A 78 9.49 12.78 2.95
CA PHE A 78 8.16 13.36 3.10
C PHE A 78 7.22 12.45 3.91
N MET A 79 7.16 11.16 3.58
CA MET A 79 6.28 10.22 4.27
C MET A 79 6.68 10.04 5.74
N GLU A 80 7.98 9.93 6.02
CA GLU A 80 8.50 9.83 7.39
C GLU A 80 8.18 11.08 8.22
N LEU A 81 8.35 12.29 7.65
CA LEU A 81 7.98 13.54 8.30
C LEU A 81 6.47 13.62 8.63
N ASN A 82 5.63 12.92 7.87
CA ASN A 82 4.20 12.83 8.10
C ASN A 82 3.79 11.59 8.91
N SER A 83 4.74 10.95 9.61
CA SER A 83 4.50 9.78 10.46
C SER A 83 3.94 8.56 9.74
N PHE A 84 4.25 8.42 8.45
CA PHE A 84 3.99 7.19 7.70
C PHE A 84 5.22 6.29 7.71
N VAL A 85 4.96 4.99 7.81
CA VAL A 85 5.95 3.91 7.80
C VAL A 85 5.77 3.15 6.49
N LEU A 86 6.88 2.96 5.77
CA LEU A 86 6.91 2.10 4.58
C LEU A 86 6.76 0.65 5.03
N VAL A 87 5.79 -0.09 4.49
CA VAL A 87 5.53 -1.49 4.88
C VAL A 87 6.37 -2.46 4.05
N ASN A 88 6.66 -2.13 2.78
CA ASN A 88 7.50 -2.96 1.91
C ASN A 88 8.79 -3.33 2.62
N GLY A 89 9.10 -4.61 2.57
CA GLY A 89 10.29 -5.19 3.15
C GLY A 89 10.32 -5.35 4.65
N ARG A 90 9.27 -4.94 5.36
CA ARG A 90 9.17 -5.00 6.83
C ARG A 90 8.25 -6.10 7.34
N THR A 91 7.90 -7.05 6.48
CA THR A 91 7.03 -8.18 6.81
C THR A 91 7.67 -9.48 6.34
N LEU A 92 7.31 -10.59 6.99
CA LEU A 92 7.96 -11.89 6.78
C LEU A 92 7.92 -12.35 5.31
N ARG A 93 6.82 -12.07 4.59
CA ARG A 93 6.64 -12.52 3.21
C ARG A 93 7.15 -11.54 2.15
N ASP A 94 7.64 -10.36 2.54
CA ASP A 94 8.20 -9.39 1.61
C ASP A 94 9.67 -9.04 1.86
N THR A 95 10.25 -9.28 3.04
CA THR A 95 11.68 -9.00 3.30
C THR A 95 12.61 -9.78 2.34
N PRO A 96 13.60 -9.15 1.66
CA PRO A 96 14.04 -7.77 1.78
C PRO A 96 13.04 -6.75 1.23
N SER A 97 12.57 -6.83 -0.01
CA SER A 97 11.36 -6.18 -0.55
C SER A 97 11.29 -6.71 -1.97
N GLN A 98 10.24 -7.42 -2.35
CA GLN A 98 10.20 -8.07 -3.66
C GLN A 98 9.91 -7.08 -4.78
N PHE A 99 10.44 -7.35 -5.98
CA PHE A 99 10.15 -6.52 -7.16
C PHE A 99 8.66 -6.52 -7.45
N THR A 100 8.08 -5.33 -7.49
CA THR A 100 6.68 -5.14 -7.86
C THR A 100 6.53 -4.87 -9.35
N TYR A 101 7.63 -4.62 -10.05
CA TYR A 101 7.69 -4.35 -11.47
C TYR A 101 8.84 -5.11 -12.14
N VAL A 102 8.58 -5.77 -13.27
CA VAL A 102 9.59 -6.41 -14.12
C VAL A 102 9.24 -6.20 -15.60
N SER A 103 10.20 -5.65 -16.35
CA SER A 103 10.14 -5.47 -17.79
C SER A 103 11.47 -5.83 -18.46
N PRO A 104 11.56 -5.86 -19.80
CA PRO A 104 12.82 -6.08 -20.50
C PRO A 104 13.91 -5.03 -20.15
N GLN A 105 13.52 -3.84 -19.69
CA GLN A 105 14.43 -2.76 -19.32
C GLN A 105 14.99 -2.91 -17.90
N GLY A 106 14.36 -3.72 -17.05
CA GLY A 106 14.79 -3.93 -15.68
C GLY A 106 13.66 -4.31 -14.75
N GLN A 107 13.95 -4.25 -13.46
CA GLN A 107 13.07 -4.65 -12.38
C GLN A 107 13.21 -3.65 -11.24
N SER A 108 12.11 -3.32 -10.57
CA SER A 108 12.10 -2.31 -9.51
C SER A 108 10.95 -2.54 -8.53
N VAL A 109 11.12 -2.01 -7.31
CA VAL A 109 10.14 -1.93 -6.23
C VAL A 109 9.53 -0.54 -6.28
N VAL A 110 8.50 -0.35 -7.10
CA VAL A 110 7.87 0.97 -7.33
C VAL A 110 6.45 1.06 -6.77
N ASP A 111 5.83 -0.07 -6.46
CA ASP A 111 4.49 -0.14 -5.86
C ASP A 111 4.64 -0.22 -4.33
N LEU A 112 4.70 0.95 -3.71
CA LEU A 112 4.98 1.12 -2.29
C LEU A 112 3.68 1.18 -1.46
N VAL A 113 3.68 0.48 -0.33
CA VAL A 113 2.62 0.44 0.67
C VAL A 113 3.07 1.21 1.90
N TRP A 114 2.24 2.15 2.34
CA TRP A 114 2.49 2.98 3.50
C TRP A 114 1.36 2.83 4.50
N ILE A 115 1.69 2.89 5.78
CA ILE A 115 0.73 2.94 6.87
C ILE A 115 1.13 4.03 7.84
N ASP A 116 0.18 4.72 8.46
CA ASP A 116 0.53 5.63 9.54
C ASP A 116 1.09 4.86 10.74
N SER A 117 1.94 5.52 11.52
CA SER A 117 2.65 4.89 12.63
C SER A 117 1.73 4.39 13.75
N LEU A 118 0.53 4.95 13.90
CA LEU A 118 -0.42 4.55 14.94
C LEU A 118 -1.05 3.19 14.63
N HIS A 119 -1.24 2.87 13.35
CA HIS A 119 -1.85 1.61 12.93
C HIS A 119 -0.84 0.55 12.46
N LEU A 120 0.47 0.77 12.63
CA LEU A 120 1.50 -0.20 12.21
C LEU A 120 1.28 -1.60 12.80
N ALA A 121 0.79 -1.69 14.04
CA ALA A 121 0.48 -2.96 14.70
C ALA A 121 -0.65 -3.76 14.03
N GLU A 122 -1.47 -3.08 13.22
CA GLU A 122 -2.53 -3.71 12.43
C GLU A 122 -1.97 -4.42 11.20
N VAL A 123 -0.75 -4.12 10.75
CA VAL A 123 -0.14 -4.84 9.63
C VAL A 123 0.26 -6.24 10.10
N ARG A 124 -0.40 -7.25 9.53
CA ARG A 124 -0.05 -8.65 9.75
C ARG A 124 1.07 -9.11 8.83
N ASP A 125 0.95 -8.80 7.54
CA ASP A 125 1.89 -9.27 6.52
C ASP A 125 1.73 -8.50 5.22
N LEU A 126 2.76 -8.52 4.36
CA LEU A 126 2.71 -8.02 2.99
C LEU A 126 3.36 -9.04 2.06
N GLU A 127 2.80 -9.23 0.87
CA GLU A 127 3.33 -10.13 -0.14
C GLU A 127 3.18 -9.54 -1.55
N VAL A 128 4.18 -9.74 -2.39
CA VAL A 128 4.08 -9.53 -3.84
C VAL A 128 3.70 -10.84 -4.52
N LEU A 129 2.57 -10.84 -5.23
CA LEU A 129 2.07 -12.04 -5.91
C LEU A 129 2.71 -12.22 -7.30
N GLY A 130 3.42 -13.33 -7.48
CA GLY A 130 3.94 -13.79 -8.78
C GLY A 130 2.88 -14.36 -9.73
N ILE A 131 1.71 -13.74 -9.83
CA ILE A 131 0.65 -14.19 -10.74
C ILE A 131 0.82 -13.60 -12.15
N VAL A 132 0.47 -14.39 -13.18
CA VAL A 132 0.45 -13.92 -14.57
C VAL A 132 -0.78 -13.04 -14.77
N SER A 133 -0.61 -11.73 -14.60
CA SER A 133 -1.67 -10.72 -14.77
C SER A 133 -1.75 -10.16 -16.20
N GLY A 134 -0.71 -10.39 -17.01
CA GLY A 134 -0.54 -9.71 -18.31
C GLY A 134 -0.02 -8.27 -18.18
N SER A 135 0.30 -7.82 -16.96
CA SER A 135 1.03 -6.59 -16.68
C SER A 135 2.49 -6.90 -16.36
N ASP A 136 3.35 -5.92 -16.57
CA ASP A 136 4.72 -5.82 -16.04
C ASP A 136 4.76 -5.51 -14.53
N HIS A 137 3.62 -5.20 -13.91
CA HIS A 137 3.46 -5.08 -12.47
C HIS A 137 2.89 -6.35 -11.82
N PHE A 138 3.41 -6.67 -10.64
CA PHE A 138 2.94 -7.73 -9.77
C PHE A 138 2.01 -7.15 -8.69
N PRO A 139 0.84 -7.77 -8.44
CA PRO A 139 -0.04 -7.33 -7.37
C PRO A 139 0.64 -7.39 -5.99
N VAL A 140 0.42 -6.36 -5.18
CA VAL A 140 0.85 -6.31 -3.78
C VAL A 140 -0.37 -6.55 -2.89
N ILE A 141 -0.25 -7.50 -1.96
CA ILE A 141 -1.30 -7.82 -0.97
C ILE A 141 -0.81 -7.44 0.42
N VAL A 142 -1.65 -6.72 1.15
CA VAL A 142 -1.45 -6.39 2.56
C VAL A 142 -2.50 -7.13 3.38
N SER A 143 -2.08 -7.83 4.41
CA SER A 143 -2.94 -8.46 5.40
C SER A 143 -3.00 -7.59 6.65
N LEU A 144 -4.20 -7.27 7.12
CA LEU A 144 -4.43 -6.46 8.32
C LEU A 144 -5.12 -7.27 9.43
N ASN A 145 -4.84 -6.94 10.69
CA ASN A 145 -5.47 -7.50 11.88
C ASN A 145 -6.76 -6.74 12.26
N CYS A 146 -7.62 -6.43 11.28
CA CYS A 146 -8.81 -5.65 11.57
C CYS A 146 -9.96 -6.51 12.12
N VAL A 147 -10.58 -6.05 13.21
CA VAL A 147 -11.93 -6.48 13.59
C VAL A 147 -12.90 -5.69 12.71
N ILE A 148 -13.42 -6.35 11.68
CA ILE A 148 -14.51 -5.78 10.90
C ILE A 148 -15.73 -5.79 11.82
N VAL A 149 -16.02 -4.65 12.44
CA VAL A 149 -17.29 -4.44 13.12
C VAL A 149 -18.33 -4.35 12.01
N SER A 150 -18.89 -5.50 11.64
CA SER A 150 -20.13 -5.52 10.89
C SER A 150 -21.17 -4.85 11.79
N ASP A 151 -21.67 -3.68 11.39
CA ASP A 151 -22.87 -3.11 11.98
C ASP A 151 -23.97 -4.19 11.90
N THR A 152 -24.22 -4.85 13.02
CA THR A 152 -25.25 -5.87 13.19
C THR A 152 -26.64 -5.25 13.38
N SER A 153 -26.75 -3.92 13.28
CA SER A 153 -28.00 -3.16 13.42
C SER A 153 -28.88 -3.15 12.17
N SER A 154 -28.52 -3.90 11.13
CA SER A 154 -29.48 -4.39 10.14
C SER A 154 -28.97 -5.71 9.59
N PRO A 155 -29.69 -6.84 9.74
CA PRO A 155 -29.44 -7.97 8.86
C PRO A 155 -29.83 -7.47 7.47
N CYS A 156 -28.84 -7.01 6.72
CA CYS A 156 -28.98 -6.89 5.30
C CYS A 156 -29.26 -8.31 4.81
N ASN A 157 -30.54 -8.63 4.62
CA ASN A 157 -31.02 -9.78 3.87
C ASN A 157 -30.48 -9.61 2.44
N TYR A 158 -29.19 -9.85 2.26
CA TYR A 158 -28.55 -9.84 0.96
C TYR A 158 -29.01 -11.10 0.25
N ASP A 159 -30.01 -10.91 -0.60
CA ASP A 159 -30.41 -11.89 -1.58
C ASP A 159 -29.15 -12.31 -2.37
N PRO A 160 -28.80 -13.60 -2.42
CA PRO A 160 -27.70 -14.12 -3.24
C PRO A 160 -27.84 -13.80 -4.75
N LYS A 161 -28.96 -13.19 -5.17
CA LYS A 161 -29.18 -12.63 -6.50
C LYS A 161 -29.22 -11.09 -6.53
N SER A 162 -28.55 -10.41 -5.60
CA SER A 162 -28.51 -8.95 -5.61
C SER A 162 -27.90 -8.43 -6.92
N SER A 163 -28.71 -7.70 -7.68
CA SER A 163 -28.29 -7.03 -8.90
C SER A 163 -28.02 -5.55 -8.62
N VAL A 164 -26.90 -5.03 -9.12
CA VAL A 164 -26.56 -3.59 -9.00
C VAL A 164 -26.79 -2.92 -10.34
N LYS A 165 -27.44 -1.75 -10.31
CA LYS A 165 -27.50 -0.86 -11.47
C LYS A 165 -26.14 -0.19 -11.63
N VAL A 166 -25.53 -0.38 -12.78
CA VAL A 166 -24.27 0.27 -13.15
C VAL A 166 -24.48 1.05 -14.44
N ILE A 167 -23.72 2.12 -14.63
CA ILE A 167 -23.62 2.74 -15.95
C ILE A 167 -22.76 1.80 -16.80
N ALA A 168 -23.32 1.35 -17.92
CA ALA A 168 -22.60 0.53 -18.89
C ALA A 168 -22.48 1.32 -20.18
N TRP A 169 -21.24 1.62 -20.58
CA TRP A 169 -20.98 2.35 -21.81
C TRP A 169 -21.52 1.60 -23.01
N ASP A 170 -22.32 2.30 -23.81
CA ASP A 170 -22.97 1.80 -25.00
C ASP A 170 -22.66 2.77 -26.13
N LYS A 171 -21.87 2.32 -27.11
CA LYS A 171 -21.34 3.17 -28.17
C LYS A 171 -22.45 3.79 -29.01
N ASP A 172 -23.56 3.07 -29.18
CA ASP A 172 -24.70 3.55 -29.97
C ASP A 172 -25.50 4.64 -29.23
N LYS A 173 -25.30 4.78 -27.91
CA LYS A 173 -25.93 5.81 -27.07
C LYS A 173 -24.96 6.94 -26.69
N ALA A 174 -23.69 6.84 -27.07
CA ALA A 174 -22.64 7.75 -26.64
C ALA A 174 -22.95 9.21 -26.98
N ASP A 175 -23.34 9.48 -28.24
CA ASP A 175 -23.62 10.85 -28.69
C ASP A 175 -24.80 11.47 -27.93
N VAL A 176 -25.87 10.70 -27.69
CA VAL A 176 -27.05 11.17 -26.94
C VAL A 176 -26.69 11.41 -25.48
N PHE A 177 -25.87 10.54 -24.88
CA PHE A 177 -25.41 10.69 -23.50
C PHE A 177 -24.54 11.92 -23.32
N ILE A 178 -23.59 12.13 -24.23
CA ILE A 178 -22.72 13.31 -24.24
C ILE A 178 -23.57 14.58 -24.38
N ASN A 179 -24.56 14.58 -25.28
CA ASN A 179 -25.47 15.71 -25.42
C ASN A 179 -26.28 15.97 -24.13
N CYS A 180 -26.88 14.94 -23.52
CA CYS A 180 -27.59 15.09 -22.24
C CYS A 180 -26.69 15.68 -21.15
N LEU A 181 -25.43 15.23 -21.08
CA LEU A 181 -24.47 15.72 -20.10
C LEU A 181 -24.09 17.18 -20.39
N LEU A 182 -23.75 17.51 -21.65
CA LEU A 182 -23.36 18.86 -22.08
C LEU A 182 -24.43 19.92 -21.81
N PHE A 183 -25.71 19.54 -21.92
CA PHE A 183 -26.84 20.43 -21.65
C PHE A 183 -27.38 20.31 -20.21
N SER A 184 -26.71 19.55 -19.33
CA SER A 184 -27.13 19.44 -17.94
C SER A 184 -26.90 20.78 -17.23
N PRO A 185 -27.92 21.35 -16.56
CA PRO A 185 -27.74 22.58 -15.79
C PRO A 185 -26.79 22.39 -14.61
N ARG A 186 -26.55 21.14 -14.19
CA ARG A 186 -25.68 20.78 -13.07
C ARG A 186 -24.19 20.86 -13.40
N ILE A 187 -23.80 20.89 -14.68
CA ILE A 187 -22.38 21.01 -15.06
C ILE A 187 -21.96 22.46 -15.36
N CYS A 188 -22.92 23.38 -15.45
CA CYS A 188 -22.65 24.81 -15.58
C CYS A 188 -22.50 25.45 -14.20
N ILE A 189 -21.29 25.35 -13.63
CA ILE A 189 -21.00 25.76 -12.25
C ILE A 189 -19.93 26.85 -12.23
N ASN A 190 -20.07 27.82 -11.32
CA ASN A 190 -19.00 28.75 -11.00
C ASN A 190 -18.09 28.13 -9.93
N PHE A 191 -16.92 27.64 -10.34
CA PHE A 191 -15.94 26.98 -9.47
C PHE A 191 -15.47 27.85 -8.29
N ASP A 192 -15.48 29.18 -8.42
CA ASP A 192 -15.00 30.08 -7.37
C ASP A 192 -16.00 30.24 -6.20
N LYS A 193 -17.25 29.79 -6.39
CA LYS A 193 -18.35 29.96 -5.41
C LYS A 193 -18.79 28.66 -4.73
N GLU A 194 -18.30 27.52 -5.20
CA GLU A 194 -18.75 26.21 -4.75
C GLU A 194 -17.67 25.45 -3.97
N THR A 195 -18.11 24.57 -3.08
CA THR A 195 -17.19 23.66 -2.38
C THR A 195 -16.89 22.43 -3.23
N ILE A 196 -15.76 21.76 -2.94
CA ILE A 196 -15.39 20.49 -3.60
C ILE A 196 -16.53 19.46 -3.53
N ASN A 197 -17.19 19.34 -2.37
CA ASN A 197 -18.31 18.41 -2.20
C ASN A 197 -19.50 18.78 -3.08
N SER A 198 -19.85 20.07 -3.18
CA SER A 198 -20.94 20.54 -4.06
C SER A 198 -20.64 20.23 -5.53
N ILE A 199 -19.39 20.45 -5.96
CA ILE A 199 -18.94 20.15 -7.32
C ILE A 199 -19.05 18.64 -7.60
N TYR A 200 -18.60 17.80 -6.67
CA TYR A 200 -18.71 16.34 -6.78
C TYR A 200 -20.16 15.88 -6.91
N GLU A 201 -21.05 16.33 -6.02
CA GLU A 201 -22.47 15.93 -6.02
C GLU A 201 -23.20 16.37 -7.29
N ASN A 202 -22.86 17.56 -7.79
CA ASN A 202 -23.41 18.07 -9.06
C ASN A 202 -22.98 17.22 -10.25
N LEU A 203 -21.68 16.90 -10.34
CA LEU A 203 -21.16 16.03 -11.40
C LEU A 203 -21.75 14.63 -11.32
N TYR A 204 -21.77 14.03 -10.12
CA TYR A 204 -22.36 12.72 -9.89
C TYR A 204 -23.83 12.68 -10.33
N SER A 205 -24.61 13.66 -9.89
CA SER A 205 -26.03 13.77 -10.28
C SER A 205 -26.19 13.96 -11.79
N ALA A 206 -25.38 14.80 -12.43
CA ALA A 206 -25.43 15.02 -13.87
C ALA A 206 -25.17 13.72 -14.66
N LEU A 207 -24.16 12.95 -14.25
CA LEU A 207 -23.83 11.66 -14.86
C LEU A 207 -24.96 10.64 -14.70
N MET A 208 -25.53 10.54 -13.49
CA MET A 208 -26.61 9.59 -13.19
C MET A 208 -27.91 9.95 -13.92
N GLU A 209 -28.26 11.24 -13.99
CA GLU A 209 -29.42 11.72 -14.74
C GLU A 209 -29.26 11.48 -16.24
N SER A 210 -28.09 11.79 -16.80
CA SER A 210 -27.78 11.56 -18.23
C SER A 210 -27.81 10.07 -18.59
N ALA A 211 -27.27 9.23 -17.72
CA ALA A 211 -27.32 7.76 -17.90
C ALA A 211 -28.76 7.24 -17.82
N SER A 212 -29.60 7.84 -16.97
CA SER A 212 -31.02 7.48 -16.84
C SER A 212 -31.80 7.83 -18.09
N GLN A 213 -31.62 9.05 -18.59
CA GLN A 213 -32.35 9.56 -19.76
C GLN A 213 -32.01 8.79 -21.03
N THR A 214 -30.77 8.32 -21.16
CA THR A 214 -30.29 7.61 -22.34
C THR A 214 -30.45 6.09 -22.25
N GLY A 215 -30.88 5.54 -21.11
CA GLY A 215 -30.94 4.09 -20.91
C GLY A 215 -29.55 3.45 -20.95
N MET A 216 -28.53 4.16 -20.46
CA MET A 216 -27.15 3.68 -20.32
C MET A 216 -26.94 2.88 -19.01
N PHE A 217 -27.99 2.71 -18.21
CA PHE A 217 -27.95 1.79 -17.08
C PHE A 217 -28.06 0.33 -17.53
N SER A 218 -27.19 -0.51 -16.98
CA SER A 218 -27.27 -1.96 -17.06
C SER A 218 -27.40 -2.54 -15.66
N THR A 219 -28.02 -3.71 -15.57
CA THR A 219 -28.18 -4.45 -14.32
C THR A 219 -27.13 -5.56 -14.30
N LYS A 220 -26.11 -5.42 -13.45
CA LYS A 220 -25.09 -6.46 -13.27
C LYS A 220 -25.44 -7.34 -12.08
N LEU A 221 -25.45 -8.65 -12.30
CA LEU A 221 -25.56 -9.63 -11.23
C LEU A 221 -24.22 -9.71 -10.50
N ILE A 222 -24.23 -9.57 -9.18
CA ILE A 222 -23.05 -9.82 -8.36
C ILE A 222 -22.84 -11.35 -8.33
N ARG A 223 -21.77 -11.85 -8.97
CA ARG A 223 -21.34 -13.26 -8.85
C ARG A 223 -20.21 -13.34 -7.84
N ARG A 224 -20.37 -14.17 -6.79
CA ARG A 224 -19.34 -14.39 -5.76
C ARG A 224 -18.33 -15.47 -6.12
N ASP A 225 -18.59 -16.30 -7.13
CA ASP A 225 -17.67 -17.34 -7.56
C ASP A 225 -16.60 -16.76 -8.50
N VAL A 226 -15.44 -16.43 -7.93
CA VAL A 226 -14.20 -16.18 -8.67
C VAL A 226 -13.61 -17.54 -9.06
N THR A 227 -14.32 -18.31 -9.88
CA THR A 227 -13.60 -19.16 -10.83
C THR A 227 -13.10 -18.22 -11.91
N VAL A 228 -11.79 -17.96 -11.93
CA VAL A 228 -11.11 -17.15 -12.95
C VAL A 228 -11.23 -17.87 -14.30
N THR A 229 -12.41 -17.83 -14.91
CA THR A 229 -12.63 -18.30 -16.27
C THR A 229 -12.33 -17.13 -17.19
N HIS A 230 -11.11 -17.13 -17.73
CA HIS A 230 -10.63 -16.27 -18.83
C HIS A 230 -11.00 -14.79 -18.72
N ILE A 231 -10.05 -13.97 -18.25
CA ILE A 231 -10.04 -12.52 -18.48
C ILE A 231 -9.98 -12.31 -20.00
N LYS A 232 -11.15 -12.22 -20.65
CA LYS A 232 -11.26 -11.98 -22.09
C LYS A 232 -11.20 -10.49 -22.45
N ASN A 233 -11.27 -9.62 -21.45
CA ASN A 233 -11.28 -8.18 -21.66
C ASN A 233 -10.00 -7.60 -21.06
N LEU A 234 -8.96 -7.62 -21.88
CA LEU A 234 -7.76 -6.83 -21.66
C LEU A 234 -8.15 -5.34 -21.69
N TRP A 235 -7.50 -4.53 -20.87
CA TRP A 235 -7.81 -3.10 -20.69
C TRP A 235 -7.55 -2.26 -21.94
N TYR A 236 -6.80 -2.79 -22.91
CA TYR A 236 -6.50 -2.15 -24.18
C TYR A 236 -7.59 -2.48 -25.22
N ASP A 237 -8.18 -1.43 -25.79
CA ASP A 237 -9.21 -1.54 -26.82
C ASP A 237 -8.60 -1.60 -28.23
N GLU A 238 -9.47 -1.58 -29.25
CA GLU A 238 -9.06 -1.59 -30.65
C GLU A 238 -8.27 -0.33 -31.07
N GLU A 239 -8.38 0.77 -30.32
CA GLU A 239 -7.57 1.97 -30.55
C GLU A 239 -6.13 1.73 -30.09
N CYS A 240 -5.95 1.14 -28.91
CA CYS A 240 -4.63 0.73 -28.40
C CYS A 240 -3.93 -0.26 -29.34
N LYS A 241 -4.68 -1.15 -30.01
CA LYS A 241 -4.10 -2.12 -30.97
C LYS A 241 -3.63 -1.47 -32.28
N LYS A 242 -4.21 -0.33 -32.66
CA LYS A 242 -3.87 0.40 -33.90
C LYS A 242 -2.65 1.31 -33.76
N MET A 243 -2.19 1.57 -32.54
CA MET A 243 -1.00 2.39 -32.27
C MET A 243 0.33 1.58 -32.33
N LYS A 244 0.33 0.40 -32.94
CA LYS A 244 1.53 -0.41 -33.19
C LYS A 244 2.11 -0.17 -34.58
#